data_AF-A0A6N7VB72-F1
#
_entry.id   AF-A0A6N7VB72-F1
#
_cell.length_a   1.000
_cell.length_b   1.000
_cell.length_c   1.000
_cell.angle_alpha   90.00
_cell.angle_beta   90.00
_cell.angle_gamma   90.00
#
_symmetry.space_group_name_H-M   'P 1'
#
loop_
_entity.id
_entity.type
_entity.pdbx_description
1 polymer ?
#
loop_
_entity_poly.entity_id
_entity_poly.type
_entity_poly.pdbx_seq_one_letter_code
_entity_poly.pdbx_strand_id
1 'polypeptide(L)'
;MSVVTTVQKEIESLKNSIKREKAIESNIFDMTAVIEHIAELKEASEPMAEESPYESYEEWQAAAEKELKGYQSSLATIAENKEILVALETYISEHPEGV
;
A
#
# COMPACT_ATOMS: atom_id res chain seq x y z
N MET A 1 -5.30 -30.66 -10.69
CA MET A 1 -5.85 -29.30 -10.50
C MET A 1 -5.96 -28.70 -11.89
N SER A 2 -7.16 -28.30 -12.34
CA SER A 2 -7.32 -27.74 -13.68
C SER A 2 -6.81 -26.30 -13.72
N VAL A 3 -6.52 -25.79 -14.92
CA VAL A 3 -6.13 -24.38 -15.14
C VAL A 3 -7.21 -23.45 -14.57
N VAL A 4 -8.49 -23.75 -14.81
CA VAL A 4 -9.64 -23.01 -14.28
C VAL A 4 -9.60 -22.92 -12.74
N THR A 5 -9.36 -24.03 -12.04
CA THR A 5 -9.28 -24.02 -10.56
C THR A 5 -8.11 -23.17 -10.06
N THR A 6 -6.98 -23.16 -10.76
CA THR A 6 -5.82 -22.32 -10.40
C THR A 6 -6.16 -20.83 -10.59
N VAL A 7 -6.76 -20.48 -11.72
CA VAL A 7 -7.15 -19.09 -12.02
C VAL A 7 -8.20 -18.58 -11.02
N GLN A 8 -9.19 -19.40 -10.65
CA GLN A 8 -10.19 -19.03 -9.64
C GLN A 8 -9.56 -18.72 -8.27
N LYS A 9 -8.57 -19.50 -7.84
CA LYS A 9 -7.83 -19.22 -6.59
C LYS A 9 -7.04 -17.92 -6.68
N GLU A 10 -6.45 -17.63 -7.83
CA GLU A 10 -5.72 -16.38 -8.04
C GLU A 10 -6.67 -15.18 -7.99
N ILE A 11 -7.85 -15.27 -8.62
CA ILE A 11 -8.91 -14.26 -8.53
C ILE A 11 -9.29 -13.98 -7.06
N GLU A 12 -9.45 -15.01 -6.23
CA GLU A 12 -9.73 -14.83 -4.80
C GLU A 12 -8.60 -14.13 -4.05
N SER A 13 -7.34 -14.49 -4.35
CA SER A 13 -6.14 -13.85 -3.79
C SER A 13 -6.10 -12.36 -4.15
N LEU A 14 -6.29 -12.02 -5.43
CA LEU A 14 -6.30 -10.63 -5.92
C LEU A 14 -7.41 -9.81 -5.28
N LYS A 15 -8.63 -10.36 -5.18
CA LYS A 15 -9.76 -9.71 -4.48
C LYS A 15 -9.42 -9.41 -3.02
N ASN A 16 -8.73 -10.32 -2.33
CA ASN A 16 -8.29 -10.08 -0.95
C ASN A 16 -7.20 -9.00 -0.85
N SER A 17 -6.28 -8.94 -1.82
CA SER A 17 -5.28 -7.87 -1.88
C SER A 17 -5.96 -6.50 -2.04
N ILE A 18 -6.91 -6.39 -2.97
CA ILE A 18 -7.64 -5.15 -3.29
C ILE A 18 -8.45 -4.62 -2.10
N LYS A 19 -9.00 -5.49 -1.24
CA LYS A 19 -9.73 -5.06 -0.03
C LYS A 19 -8.91 -4.15 0.90
N ARG A 20 -7.58 -4.22 0.84
CA ARG A 20 -6.68 -3.42 1.69
C ARG A 20 -6.47 -2.00 1.17
N GLU A 21 -6.90 -1.69 -0.04
CA GLU A 21 -6.66 -0.40 -0.72
C GLU A 21 -7.05 0.80 0.15
N LYS A 22 -8.29 0.81 0.65
CA LYS A 22 -8.79 1.93 1.46
C LYS A 22 -7.99 2.15 2.75
N ALA A 23 -7.49 1.07 3.37
CA ALA A 23 -6.65 1.19 4.54
C ALA A 23 -5.27 1.77 4.18
N ILE A 24 -4.70 1.36 3.04
CA ILE A 24 -3.45 1.90 2.52
C ILE A 24 -3.59 3.38 2.18
N GLU A 25 -4.69 3.79 1.55
CA GLU A 25 -4.99 5.21 1.27
C GLU A 25 -5.05 6.04 2.56
N SER A 26 -5.71 5.53 3.61
CA SER A 26 -5.71 6.16 4.94
C SER A 26 -4.30 6.30 5.50
N ASN A 27 -3.50 5.23 5.44
CA ASN A 27 -2.13 5.27 5.95
C ASN A 27 -1.24 6.26 5.19
N ILE A 28 -1.46 6.43 3.87
CA ILE A 28 -0.77 7.46 3.07
C ILE A 28 -1.16 8.85 3.57
N PHE A 29 -2.44 9.10 3.79
CA PHE A 29 -2.92 10.38 4.32
C PHE A 29 -2.33 10.66 5.70
N ASP A 30 -2.43 9.71 6.63
CA ASP A 30 -1.94 9.85 8.01
C ASP A 30 -0.42 10.07 8.04
N MET A 31 0.34 9.31 7.24
CA MET A 31 1.80 9.45 7.19
C MET A 31 2.23 10.76 6.52
N THR A 32 1.47 11.27 5.56
CA THR A 32 1.71 12.59 4.97
C THR A 32 1.55 13.68 6.04
N ALA A 33 0.49 13.61 6.84
CA ALA A 33 0.28 14.53 7.97
C ALA A 33 1.39 14.43 9.03
N VAL A 34 1.92 13.23 9.30
CA VAL A 34 3.09 13.06 10.18
C VAL A 34 4.32 13.78 9.62
N ILE A 35 4.60 13.63 8.33
CA ILE A 35 5.75 14.30 7.69
C ILE A 35 5.59 15.83 7.73
N GLU A 36 4.39 16.35 7.47
CA GLU A 36 4.07 17.78 7.58
C GLU A 36 4.31 18.28 9.02
N HIS A 37 3.82 17.55 10.01
CA HIS A 37 4.01 17.91 11.42
C HIS A 37 5.50 17.93 11.81
N ILE A 38 6.29 16.95 11.36
CA ILE A 38 7.75 16.95 11.58
C ILE A 38 8.38 18.22 11.00
N ALA A 39 7.98 18.63 9.79
CA ALA A 39 8.49 19.84 9.16
C ALA A 39 8.14 21.11 9.96
N GLU A 40 6.91 21.20 10.48
CA GLU A 40 6.48 22.32 11.34
C GLU A 40 7.33 22.41 12.62
N LEU A 41 7.57 21.29 13.30
CA LEU A 41 8.41 21.24 14.51
C LEU A 41 9.84 21.68 14.22
N LYS A 42 10.41 21.25 13.08
CA LYS A 42 11.75 21.67 12.64
C LYS A 42 11.82 23.17 12.34
N GLU A 43 10.81 23.71 11.66
CA GLU A 43 10.74 25.14 11.34
C GLU A 43 10.61 26.00 12.61
N ALA A 44 9.79 25.54 13.56
CA ALA A 44 9.63 26.16 14.87
C ALA A 44 10.87 26.03 15.78
N SER A 45 11.88 25.25 15.36
CA SER A 45 13.06 24.92 16.17
C SER A 45 12.69 24.34 17.54
N GLU A 46 11.58 23.60 17.59
CA GLU A 46 11.17 22.90 18.80
C GLU A 46 12.19 21.80 19.13
N PRO A 47 12.53 21.58 20.41
CA PRO A 47 13.33 20.43 20.77
C PRO A 47 12.52 19.15 20.60
N MET A 48 13.18 18.07 20.18
CA MET A 48 12.54 16.75 20.17
C MET A 48 12.14 16.34 21.59
N ALA A 49 11.04 15.59 21.69
CA ALA A 49 10.61 15.00 22.96
C ALA A 49 11.72 14.08 23.52
N GLU A 50 11.94 14.12 24.84
CA GLU A 50 13.01 13.34 25.49
C GLU A 50 12.81 11.82 25.31
N GLU A 51 11.55 11.39 25.20
CA GLU A 51 11.13 10.01 24.97
C GLU A 51 11.05 9.63 23.47
N SER A 52 11.45 10.52 22.57
CA SER A 52 11.47 10.24 21.14
C SER A 52 12.34 9.00 20.85
N PRO A 53 11.86 8.05 20.03
CA PRO A 53 12.66 6.91 19.60
C PRO A 53 13.71 7.27 18.54
N TYR A 54 13.72 8.52 18.05
CA TYR A 54 14.63 9.03 17.04
C TYR A 54 15.62 10.03 17.63
N GLU A 55 16.87 10.02 17.13
CA GLU A 55 17.96 10.89 17.59
C GLU A 55 17.92 12.29 16.95
N SER A 56 17.21 12.43 15.82
CA SER A 56 17.06 13.70 15.10
C SER A 56 15.75 13.77 14.32
N TYR A 57 15.31 14.98 13.99
CA TYR A 57 14.15 15.17 13.12
C TYR A 57 14.43 14.67 11.71
N GLU A 58 15.67 14.74 11.23
CA GLU A 58 16.10 14.16 9.95
C GLU A 58 15.90 12.65 9.93
N GLU A 59 16.27 11.95 11.01
CA GLU A 59 16.07 10.51 11.13
C GLU A 59 14.58 10.15 11.16
N TRP A 60 13.79 10.88 11.97
CA TRP A 60 12.35 10.66 12.05
C TRP A 60 11.67 10.91 10.70
N GLN A 61 11.98 12.02 10.03
CA GLN A 61 11.45 12.34 8.71
C GLN A 61 11.81 11.26 7.68
N ALA A 62 13.07 10.80 7.66
CA ALA A 62 13.50 9.75 6.73
C ALA A 62 12.78 8.42 6.98
N ALA A 63 12.50 8.08 8.24
CA ALA A 63 11.72 6.89 8.59
C ALA A 63 10.26 7.01 8.09
N ALA A 64 9.62 8.15 8.34
CA ALA A 64 8.25 8.44 7.89
C ALA A 64 8.14 8.43 6.35
N GLU A 65 9.06 9.07 5.65
CA GLU A 65 9.11 9.08 4.17
C GLU A 65 9.31 7.68 3.58
N LYS A 66 10.16 6.86 4.22
CA LYS A 66 10.35 5.46 3.83
C LYS A 66 9.07 4.66 3.98
N GLU A 67 8.33 4.86 5.07
CA GLU A 67 7.06 4.18 5.31
C GLU A 67 5.98 4.64 4.31
N LEU A 68 5.86 5.95 4.08
CA LEU A 68 4.99 6.52 3.05
C LEU A 68 5.24 5.90 1.67
N LYS A 69 6.52 5.80 1.28
CA LYS A 69 6.91 5.18 0.00
C LYS A 69 6.51 3.69 -0.06
N GLY A 70 6.57 2.98 1.06
CA GLY A 70 6.08 1.61 1.17
C GLY A 70 4.57 1.49 0.91
N TYR A 71 3.77 2.39 1.48
CA TYR A 71 2.33 2.44 1.24
C TYR A 71 2.00 2.82 -0.21
N GLN A 72 2.66 3.82 -0.78
CA GLN A 72 2.50 4.21 -2.19
C GLN A 72 2.85 3.06 -3.14
N SER A 73 3.92 2.32 -2.85
CA SER A 73 4.30 1.14 -3.65
C SER A 73 3.23 0.05 -3.56
N SER A 74 2.66 -0.18 -2.36
CA SER A 74 1.58 -1.12 -2.17
C SER A 74 0.32 -0.72 -2.94
N LEU A 75 0.00 0.58 -2.99
CA LEU A 75 -1.13 1.11 -3.77
C LEU A 75 -0.93 0.89 -5.27
N ALA A 76 0.29 1.12 -5.78
CA ALA A 76 0.64 0.84 -7.18
C ALA A 76 0.46 -0.65 -7.52
N THR A 77 0.95 -1.56 -6.67
CA THR A 77 0.72 -3.00 -6.83
C THR A 77 -0.77 -3.37 -6.79
N ILE A 78 -1.59 -2.70 -5.99
CA ILE A 78 -3.04 -2.91 -6.01
C ILE A 78 -3.67 -2.48 -7.33
N ALA A 79 -3.23 -1.37 -7.92
CA ALA A 79 -3.69 -0.95 -9.24
C ALA A 79 -3.39 -2.01 -10.31
N GLU A 80 -2.16 -2.53 -10.34
CA GLU A 80 -1.76 -3.65 -11.23
C GLU A 80 -2.62 -4.90 -10.98
N ASN A 81 -2.87 -5.26 -9.71
CA ASN A 81 -3.70 -6.40 -9.34
C ASN A 81 -5.15 -6.27 -9.84
N LYS A 82 -5.70 -5.06 -9.91
CA LYS A 82 -7.04 -4.82 -10.48
C LYS A 82 -7.07 -5.10 -11.97
N GLU A 83 -6.03 -4.70 -12.71
CA GLU A 83 -5.93 -4.99 -14.15
C GLU A 83 -5.81 -6.49 -14.41
N ILE A 84 -4.96 -7.18 -13.64
CA ILE A 84 -4.82 -8.64 -13.71
C ILE A 84 -6.15 -9.33 -13.38
N LEU A 85 -6.86 -8.86 -12.35
CA LEU A 85 -8.15 -9.42 -11.97
C LEU A 85 -9.14 -9.37 -13.15
N VAL A 86 -9.23 -8.24 -13.85
CA VAL A 86 -10.11 -8.11 -15.03
C VAL A 86 -9.72 -9.09 -16.13
N ALA A 87 -8.42 -9.25 -16.40
CA ALA A 87 -7.94 -10.18 -17.41
C ALA A 87 -8.28 -11.64 -17.05
N LEU A 88 -8.10 -12.04 -15.80
CA LEU A 88 -8.41 -13.39 -15.32
C LEU A 88 -9.92 -13.68 -15.29
N GLU A 89 -10.73 -12.71 -14.87
CA GLU A 89 -12.19 -12.83 -14.92
C GLU A 89 -12.70 -12.96 -16.36
N THR A 90 -12.10 -12.22 -17.30
CA THR A 90 -12.38 -12.34 -18.74
C THR A 90 -12.01 -13.72 -19.26
N TYR A 91 -10.81 -14.21 -18.95
CA TYR A 91 -10.36 -15.56 -19.34
C TYR A 91 -11.34 -16.65 -18.88
N ILE A 92 -11.79 -16.60 -17.63
CA ILE A 92 -12.76 -17.56 -17.08
C ILE A 92 -14.12 -17.46 -17.78
N SER A 93 -14.56 -16.25 -18.11
CA SER A 93 -15.81 -16.04 -18.84
C SER A 93 -15.78 -16.63 -20.25
N GLU A 94 -14.62 -16.57 -20.94
CA GLU A 94 -14.44 -17.09 -22.29
C GLU A 94 -14.14 -18.59 -22.33
N HIS A 95 -13.50 -19.12 -21.27
CA HIS A 95 -13.04 -20.51 -21.19
C HIS A 95 -13.53 -21.20 -19.89
N PRO A 96 -14.85 -21.36 -19.70
CA PRO A 96 -15.42 -21.83 -18.42
C PRO A 96 -15.02 -23.26 -18.06
N GLU A 97 -14.68 -24.10 -19.04
CA GLU A 97 -14.25 -25.49 -18.84
C GLU A 97 -12.72 -25.68 -18.95
N GLY A 98 -11.98 -24.60 -19.26
CA GLY A 98 -10.55 -24.63 -19.57
C GLY A 98 -10.25 -24.61 -21.07
N VAL A 99 -8.97 -24.74 -21.42
CA VAL A 99 -8.48 -24.90 -22.81
C VAL A 99 -8.37 -26.38 -23.14
#